data_AF-A0A2E4WZT3-F1
#
_entry.id   AF-A0A2E4WZT3-F1
#
_cell.length_a   1.000
_cell.length_b   1.000
_cell.length_c   1.000
_cell.angle_alpha   90.00
_cell.angle_beta   90.00
_cell.angle_gamma   90.00
#
_symmetry.space_group_name_H-M   'P 1'
#
loop_
_entity.id
_entity.type
_entity.pdbx_description
1 polymer ?
#
loop_
_entity_poly.entity_id
_entity_poly.type
_entity_poly.pdbx_seq_one_letter_code
_entity_poly.pdbx_strand_id
1 'polypeptide(L)'
;MKIYVFFLYIKAYIYMIDQISLIEQKRNENENVDEPPKNDWKSFGKELVFSTLLTIFIALIGVNFIYFTSLNDESQNVFFPSELKKYFQTEETQNLVGGSPECRHTPTIVLGELSNTLKKMGVPPSSGWPYSMKSGGSIDLTVQGIKNWISLSVADYYSNGRYYIKKILRYFNNEERHLFSTDFSKILCAIIIIPFILFVTSFTFVTSFISSLIRAWKDSDILFLAFVFFLGPAFILSSGLSLIVPLQFLFTFLFIPLFTDHNMVFKILSCNIEIFILFFLSASIICVLKNELDPTIGIIIPPCMGIVYLIYKIFFKSK
;
A
#
# COMPACT_ATOMS: atom_id res chain seq x y z
N MET A 1 -1.13 15.17 -21.76
CA MET A 1 -0.88 13.88 -21.05
C MET A 1 -1.61 12.70 -21.68
N LYS A 2 -2.92 12.77 -21.96
CA LYS A 2 -3.69 11.69 -22.63
C LYS A 2 -3.07 11.19 -23.96
N ILE A 3 -2.60 12.12 -24.80
CA ILE A 3 -1.95 11.78 -26.09
C ILE A 3 -0.62 11.04 -25.89
N TYR A 4 0.18 11.41 -24.89
CA TYR A 4 1.48 10.77 -24.64
C TYR A 4 1.33 9.35 -24.10
N VAL A 5 0.36 9.12 -23.20
CA VAL A 5 -0.01 7.77 -22.72
C VAL A 5 -0.53 6.91 -23.87
N PHE A 6 -1.34 7.49 -24.75
CA PHE A 6 -1.81 6.81 -25.96
C PHE A 6 -0.66 6.44 -26.93
N PHE A 7 0.31 7.34 -27.13
CA PHE A 7 1.51 7.03 -27.93
C PHE A 7 2.42 5.99 -27.28
N LEU A 8 2.57 6.01 -25.95
CA LEU A 8 3.27 4.97 -25.20
C LEU A 8 2.56 3.62 -25.32
N TYR A 9 1.23 3.62 -25.25
CA TYR A 9 0.40 2.44 -25.48
C TYR A 9 0.62 1.86 -26.89
N ILE A 10 0.56 2.71 -27.92
CA ILE A 10 0.81 2.29 -29.31
C ILE A 10 2.24 1.77 -29.49
N LYS A 11 3.24 2.45 -28.93
CA LYS A 11 4.65 2.01 -29.03
C LYS A 11 4.90 0.70 -28.30
N ALA A 12 4.37 0.53 -27.09
CA ALA A 12 4.44 -0.71 -26.35
C ALA A 12 3.73 -1.83 -27.12
N TYR A 13 2.58 -1.52 -27.73
CA TYR A 13 1.83 -2.47 -28.55
C TYR A 13 2.60 -2.91 -29.81
N ILE A 14 3.17 -1.97 -30.56
CA ILE A 14 4.00 -2.28 -31.75
C ILE A 14 5.22 -3.12 -31.34
N TYR A 15 5.93 -2.71 -30.30
CA TYR A 15 7.07 -3.47 -29.78
C TYR A 15 6.66 -4.89 -29.34
N MET A 16 5.47 -5.04 -28.76
CA MET A 16 4.94 -6.36 -28.37
C MET A 16 4.56 -7.23 -29.58
N ILE A 17 3.99 -6.66 -30.65
CA ILE A 17 3.76 -7.40 -31.90
C ILE A 17 5.08 -7.92 -32.47
N ASP A 18 6.12 -7.08 -32.46
CA ASP A 18 7.45 -7.46 -32.96
C ASP A 18 8.08 -8.58 -32.12
N GLN A 19 7.87 -8.61 -30.79
CA GLN A 19 8.35 -9.73 -29.97
C GLN A 19 7.59 -11.02 -30.24
N ILE A 20 6.28 -10.96 -30.46
CA ILE A 20 5.46 -12.15 -30.76
C ILE A 20 5.84 -12.75 -32.12
N SER A 21 6.05 -11.92 -33.15
CA SER A 21 6.46 -12.39 -34.48
C SER A 21 7.85 -13.05 -34.48
N LEU A 22 8.79 -12.54 -33.67
CA LEU A 22 10.11 -13.14 -33.47
C LEU A 22 10.04 -14.50 -32.76
N ILE A 23 9.09 -14.68 -31.83
CA ILE A 23 8.87 -15.96 -31.15
C ILE A 23 8.26 -16.98 -32.10
N GLU A 24 7.30 -16.56 -32.93
CA GLU A 24 6.67 -17.41 -33.94
C GLU A 24 7.69 -17.88 -35.00
N GLN A 25 8.61 -17.00 -35.43
CA GLN A 25 9.74 -17.39 -36.27
C GLN A 25 10.64 -18.43 -35.60
N LYS A 26 11.03 -18.22 -34.32
CA LYS A 26 11.86 -19.19 -33.58
C LYS A 26 11.17 -20.52 -33.32
N ARG A 27 9.84 -20.53 -33.24
CA ARG A 27 9.05 -21.77 -33.10
C ARG A 27 9.07 -22.57 -34.40
N ASN A 28 8.81 -21.91 -35.52
CA ASN A 28 8.81 -22.51 -36.85
C ASN A 28 10.21 -23.02 -37.28
N GLU A 29 11.28 -22.44 -36.74
CA GLU A 29 12.66 -22.93 -36.97
C GLU A 29 13.03 -24.17 -36.14
N ASN A 30 12.33 -24.46 -35.04
CA ASN A 30 12.65 -25.55 -34.11
C ASN A 30 11.72 -26.78 -34.22
N GLU A 31 10.54 -26.65 -34.82
CA GLU A 31 9.57 -27.77 -34.96
C GLU A 31 9.74 -28.49 -36.30
N ASN A 32 10.25 -29.73 -36.25
CA ASN A 32 10.24 -30.71 -37.34
C ASN A 32 9.05 -31.69 -37.20
N VAL A 33 7.92 -31.27 -36.60
CA VAL A 33 6.82 -32.18 -36.22
C VAL A 33 5.45 -31.57 -36.50
N ASP A 34 4.67 -32.25 -37.34
CA ASP A 34 3.30 -31.96 -37.80
C ASP A 34 2.20 -31.98 -36.71
N GLU A 35 2.50 -31.69 -35.44
CA GLU A 35 1.47 -31.68 -34.39
C GLU A 35 1.03 -30.25 -34.05
N PRO A 36 -0.26 -29.91 -34.19
CA PRO A 36 -0.74 -28.58 -33.83
C PRO A 36 -0.54 -28.33 -32.32
N PRO A 37 -0.23 -27.08 -31.92
CA PRO A 37 -0.06 -26.72 -30.52
C PRO A 37 -1.24 -27.22 -29.69
N LYS A 38 -0.96 -28.04 -28.68
CA LYS A 38 -2.00 -28.50 -27.75
C LYS A 38 -2.40 -27.33 -26.86
N ASN A 39 -3.38 -26.55 -27.31
CA ASN A 39 -3.89 -25.39 -26.60
C ASN A 39 -4.38 -25.76 -25.18
N ASP A 40 -3.65 -25.30 -24.15
CA ASP A 40 -4.05 -25.48 -22.76
C ASP A 40 -4.99 -24.35 -22.29
N TRP A 41 -6.22 -24.39 -22.77
CA TRP A 41 -7.28 -23.45 -22.40
C TRP A 41 -7.58 -23.42 -20.90
N LYS A 42 -7.36 -24.54 -20.21
CA LYS A 42 -7.62 -24.65 -18.76
C LYS A 42 -6.57 -23.86 -17.98
N SER A 43 -5.29 -24.01 -18.33
CA SER A 43 -4.22 -23.24 -17.69
C SER A 43 -4.32 -21.76 -18.04
N PHE A 44 -4.61 -21.43 -19.30
CA PHE A 44 -4.89 -20.05 -19.70
C PHE A 44 -6.02 -19.39 -18.90
N GLY A 45 -7.16 -20.08 -18.75
CA GLY A 45 -8.28 -19.56 -17.97
C GLY A 45 -7.91 -19.29 -16.50
N LYS A 46 -7.12 -20.19 -15.87
CA LYS A 46 -6.61 -19.97 -14.51
C LYS A 46 -5.67 -18.77 -14.42
N GLU A 47 -4.78 -18.63 -15.40
CA GLU A 47 -3.82 -17.53 -15.42
C GLU A 47 -4.48 -16.17 -15.72
N LEU A 48 -5.54 -16.17 -16.53
CA LEU A 48 -6.35 -14.97 -16.76
C LEU A 48 -7.04 -14.52 -15.46
N VAL A 49 -7.64 -15.45 -14.71
CA VAL A 49 -8.22 -15.16 -13.39
C VAL A 49 -7.16 -14.62 -12.43
N PHE A 50 -5.97 -15.23 -12.40
CA PHE A 50 -4.85 -14.74 -11.60
C PHE A 50 -4.43 -13.31 -12.00
N SER A 51 -4.34 -13.03 -13.29
CA SER A 51 -4.02 -11.69 -13.83
C SER A 51 -5.07 -10.64 -13.48
N THR A 52 -6.35 -11.03 -13.47
CA THR A 52 -7.43 -10.16 -12.98
C THR A 52 -7.25 -9.86 -11.50
N LEU A 53 -7.03 -10.88 -10.65
CA LEU A 53 -6.82 -10.70 -9.22
C LEU A 53 -5.57 -9.85 -8.92
N LEU A 54 -4.49 -10.08 -9.66
CA LEU A 54 -3.25 -9.30 -9.55
C LEU A 54 -3.49 -7.83 -9.91
N THR A 55 -4.24 -7.56 -10.98
CA THR A 55 -4.57 -6.19 -11.39
C THR A 55 -5.44 -5.50 -10.34
N ILE A 56 -6.44 -6.20 -9.77
CA ILE A 56 -7.27 -5.67 -8.68
C ILE A 56 -6.39 -5.33 -7.47
N PHE A 57 -5.43 -6.18 -7.13
CA PHE A 57 -4.51 -5.95 -6.03
C PHE A 57 -3.58 -4.76 -6.28
N ILE A 58 -3.04 -4.63 -7.50
CA ILE A 58 -2.25 -3.46 -7.91
C ILE A 58 -3.10 -2.18 -7.86
N ALA A 59 -4.35 -2.24 -8.32
CA ALA A 59 -5.28 -1.12 -8.25
C ALA A 59 -5.54 -0.71 -6.80
N LEU A 60 -5.76 -1.68 -5.92
CA LEU A 60 -5.92 -1.42 -4.50
C LEU A 60 -4.69 -0.71 -3.91
N ILE A 61 -3.47 -1.22 -4.16
CA ILE A 61 -2.23 -0.59 -3.66
C ILE A 61 -2.06 0.82 -4.24
N GLY A 62 -2.18 0.95 -5.56
CA GLY A 62 -1.88 2.19 -6.28
C GLY A 62 -2.85 3.32 -5.95
N VAL A 63 -4.15 3.02 -5.91
CA VAL A 63 -5.20 4.00 -5.57
C VAL A 63 -5.05 4.46 -4.12
N ASN A 64 -4.82 3.54 -3.18
CA ASN A 64 -4.61 3.90 -1.78
C ASN A 64 -3.33 4.71 -1.57
N PHE A 65 -2.26 4.41 -2.32
CA PHE A 65 -1.04 5.22 -2.28
C PHE A 65 -1.30 6.64 -2.79
N ILE A 66 -1.98 6.80 -3.92
CA ILE A 66 -2.37 8.12 -4.43
C ILE A 66 -3.22 8.84 -3.38
N TYR A 67 -4.21 8.17 -2.79
CA TYR A 67 -5.05 8.71 -1.72
C TYR A 67 -4.19 9.29 -0.59
N PHE A 68 -3.33 8.49 0.03
CA PHE A 68 -2.49 8.95 1.15
C PHE A 68 -1.51 10.05 0.76
N THR A 69 -0.93 10.00 -0.44
CA THR A 69 -0.03 11.08 -0.92
C THR A 69 -0.76 12.37 -1.21
N SER A 70 -2.06 12.30 -1.52
CA SER A 70 -2.88 13.48 -1.83
C SER A 70 -3.42 14.19 -0.58
N LEU A 71 -3.34 13.58 0.60
CA LEU A 71 -3.79 14.17 1.86
C LEU A 71 -2.88 15.32 2.33
N ASN A 72 -3.47 16.33 2.95
CA ASN A 72 -2.72 17.37 3.67
C ASN A 72 -2.10 16.81 4.96
N ASP A 73 -1.21 17.61 5.56
CA ASP A 73 -0.46 17.21 6.75
C ASP A 73 -1.32 16.89 7.97
N GLU A 74 -2.43 17.61 8.15
CA GLU A 74 -3.37 17.36 9.24
C GLU A 74 -4.11 16.03 9.07
N SER A 75 -4.59 15.74 7.85
CA SER A 75 -5.26 14.49 7.53
C SER A 75 -4.30 13.30 7.59
N GLN A 76 -3.05 13.47 7.12
CA GLN A 76 -2.02 12.43 7.28
C GLN A 76 -1.70 12.13 8.74
N ASN A 77 -1.75 13.15 9.62
CA ASN A 77 -1.51 12.99 11.05
C ASN A 77 -2.57 12.14 11.75
N VAL A 78 -3.79 12.05 11.21
CA VAL A 78 -4.82 11.16 11.72
C VAL A 78 -4.43 9.70 11.51
N PHE A 79 -3.99 9.34 10.31
CA PHE A 79 -3.65 7.95 9.98
C PHE A 79 -2.28 7.53 10.50
N PHE A 80 -1.33 8.46 10.49
CA PHE A 80 0.07 8.21 10.82
C PHE A 80 0.58 9.21 11.86
N PRO A 81 0.03 9.25 13.08
CA PRO A 81 0.49 10.17 14.12
C PRO A 81 1.96 9.90 14.47
N SER A 82 2.80 10.91 14.24
CA SER A 82 4.26 10.85 14.44
C SER A 82 4.73 11.56 15.70
N GLU A 83 3.81 12.17 16.45
CA GLU A 83 4.11 12.86 17.71
C GLU A 83 3.74 11.97 18.89
N LEU A 84 4.72 11.68 19.75
CA LEU A 84 4.53 10.81 20.92
C LEU A 84 3.39 11.27 21.84
N LYS A 85 3.19 12.60 21.98
CA LYS A 85 2.13 13.17 22.83
C LYS A 85 0.73 12.72 22.41
N LYS A 86 0.48 12.55 21.10
CA LYS A 86 -0.82 12.15 20.54
C LYS A 86 -1.25 10.74 20.96
N TYR A 87 -0.31 9.90 21.38
CA TYR A 87 -0.59 8.53 21.84
C TYR A 87 -1.22 8.50 23.24
N PHE A 88 -1.02 9.55 24.05
CA PHE A 88 -1.46 9.58 25.45
C PHE A 88 -2.46 10.69 25.75
N GLN A 89 -2.84 11.48 24.75
CA GLN A 89 -3.86 12.52 24.89
C GLN A 89 -5.27 11.91 24.84
N THR A 90 -6.14 12.40 25.72
CA THR A 90 -7.59 12.19 25.64
C THR A 90 -8.17 13.32 24.80
N GLU A 91 -8.89 12.94 23.74
CA GLU A 91 -9.56 13.73 22.70
C GLU A 91 -9.36 15.26 22.67
N GLU A 92 -8.75 15.76 21.58
CA GLU A 92 -9.20 17.01 20.98
C GLU A 92 -10.15 16.65 19.83
N THR A 93 -11.37 17.19 19.87
CA THR A 93 -12.34 17.12 18.78
C THR A 93 -11.79 17.90 17.59
N GLN A 94 -11.04 17.25 16.71
CA GLN A 94 -10.53 17.89 15.51
C GLN A 94 -11.60 17.89 14.42
N ASN A 95 -12.23 19.06 14.24
CA ASN A 95 -12.99 19.37 13.03
C ASN A 95 -11.98 19.57 11.89
N LEU A 96 -11.71 18.51 11.12
CA LEU A 96 -10.83 18.61 9.97
C LEU A 96 -11.62 19.12 8.77
N VAL A 97 -11.15 20.23 8.20
CA VAL A 97 -11.77 20.91 7.05
C VAL A 97 -11.09 20.48 5.75
N GLY A 98 -11.88 20.29 4.70
CA GLY A 98 -11.43 20.20 3.31
C GLY A 98 -12.60 20.32 2.32
N GLY A 99 -12.33 20.62 1.05
CA GLY A 99 -13.32 20.91 0.01
C GLY A 99 -13.39 19.94 -1.21
N SER A 100 -13.98 20.48 -2.28
CA SER A 100 -14.67 19.88 -3.44
C SER A 100 -13.84 19.02 -4.43
N PRO A 101 -14.45 18.11 -5.23
CA PRO A 101 -13.70 17.11 -5.96
C PRO A 101 -13.65 17.37 -7.48
N GLU A 102 -12.47 17.61 -8.07
CA GLU A 102 -12.23 17.47 -9.52
C GLU A 102 -10.75 17.13 -9.83
N CYS A 103 -10.42 15.82 -9.79
CA CYS A 103 -9.18 15.09 -10.14
C CYS A 103 -7.77 15.74 -9.97
N ARG A 104 -7.58 16.83 -9.19
CA ARG A 104 -6.24 17.35 -8.81
C ARG A 104 -6.17 18.16 -7.50
N HIS A 105 -7.10 17.95 -6.57
CA HIS A 105 -7.04 18.63 -5.28
C HIS A 105 -7.25 17.68 -4.10
N THR A 106 -6.65 18.10 -2.99
CA THR A 106 -6.50 17.44 -1.70
C THR A 106 -7.85 16.89 -1.20
N PRO A 107 -7.97 15.58 -0.91
CA PRO A 107 -9.23 15.00 -0.45
C PRO A 107 -9.63 15.49 0.94
N THR A 108 -10.93 15.39 1.19
CA THR A 108 -11.58 15.79 2.43
C THR A 108 -12.18 14.58 3.10
N ILE A 109 -11.84 14.35 4.37
CA ILE A 109 -12.34 13.21 5.13
C ILE A 109 -13.24 13.71 6.25
N VAL A 110 -14.50 13.26 6.26
CA VAL A 110 -15.40 13.47 7.40
C VAL A 110 -15.12 12.37 8.42
N LEU A 111 -14.41 12.73 9.50
CA LEU A 111 -13.76 11.78 10.41
C LEU A 111 -14.69 11.17 11.48
N GLY A 112 -15.98 11.53 11.54
CA GLY A 112 -16.86 11.24 12.69
C GLY A 112 -16.95 9.76 13.05
N GLU A 113 -17.47 8.91 12.14
CA GLU A 113 -17.56 7.46 12.38
C GLU A 113 -16.20 6.75 12.28
N LEU A 114 -15.31 7.30 11.46
CA LEU A 114 -13.97 6.79 11.25
C LEU A 114 -13.11 6.87 12.50
N SER A 115 -13.21 7.96 13.27
CA SER A 115 -12.49 8.15 14.53
C SER A 115 -12.74 6.98 15.48
N ASN A 116 -13.98 6.52 15.58
CA ASN A 116 -14.33 5.38 16.43
C ASN A 116 -13.76 4.04 15.91
N THR A 117 -13.68 3.87 14.59
CA THR A 117 -13.08 2.69 13.95
C THR A 117 -11.55 2.68 14.10
N LEU A 118 -10.89 3.82 13.87
CA LEU A 118 -9.46 4.02 14.08
C LEU A 118 -9.05 3.83 15.55
N LYS A 119 -9.88 4.31 16.49
CA LYS A 119 -9.70 4.07 17.93
C LYS A 119 -9.71 2.58 18.27
N LYS A 120 -10.67 1.82 17.76
CA LYS A 120 -10.74 0.36 17.95
C LYS A 120 -9.52 -0.37 17.39
N MET A 121 -8.85 0.22 16.39
CA MET A 121 -7.66 -0.33 15.73
C MET A 121 -6.34 0.15 16.38
N GLY A 122 -6.39 0.88 17.50
CA GLY A 122 -5.20 1.37 18.18
C GLY A 122 -4.45 2.44 17.38
N VAL A 123 -5.13 3.17 16.48
CA VAL A 123 -4.58 4.38 15.86
C VAL A 123 -4.89 5.56 16.78
N PRO A 124 -3.88 6.33 17.24
CA PRO A 124 -4.08 7.53 18.05
C PRO A 124 -4.84 8.64 17.32
N PRO A 125 -5.44 9.61 18.02
CA PRO A 125 -5.52 9.73 19.48
C PRO A 125 -6.59 8.77 20.03
N SER A 126 -6.13 7.70 20.67
CA SER A 126 -6.99 6.69 21.25
C SER A 126 -6.39 6.29 22.57
N SER A 127 -7.21 6.34 23.61
CA SER A 127 -7.00 5.62 24.87
C SER A 127 -7.16 4.11 24.66
N GLY A 128 -6.71 3.58 23.52
CA GLY A 128 -6.72 2.16 23.19
C GLY A 128 -5.49 1.45 23.75
N TRP A 129 -5.51 0.11 23.69
CA TRP A 129 -4.33 -0.68 24.04
C TRP A 129 -3.20 -0.47 23.03
N PRO A 130 -1.92 -0.40 23.46
CA PRO A 130 -1.42 -0.47 24.84
C PRO A 130 -1.31 0.90 25.53
N TYR A 131 -1.69 1.99 24.88
CA TYR A 131 -1.44 3.35 25.37
C TYR A 131 -2.25 3.68 26.63
N SER A 132 -3.44 3.10 26.76
CA SER A 132 -4.29 3.20 27.95
C SER A 132 -3.74 2.55 29.21
N MET A 133 -2.72 1.70 29.07
CA MET A 133 -2.06 1.06 30.22
C MET A 133 -1.18 2.06 30.98
N LYS A 134 -0.81 3.17 30.35
CA LYS A 134 0.01 4.20 30.97
C LYS A 134 -0.79 4.89 32.08
N SER A 135 -0.26 4.84 33.30
CA SER A 135 -0.78 5.59 34.44
C SER A 135 0.39 6.11 35.27
N GLY A 136 0.39 7.41 35.55
CA GLY A 136 1.55 8.08 36.16
C GLY A 136 2.76 8.16 35.21
N GLY A 137 3.96 8.17 35.80
CA GLY A 137 5.21 8.43 35.07
C GLY A 137 6.43 7.58 35.47
N SER A 138 6.37 6.73 36.51
CA SER A 138 7.52 5.90 36.86
C SER A 138 7.61 4.64 35.99
N ILE A 139 8.84 4.26 35.65
CA ILE A 139 9.18 2.93 35.13
C ILE A 139 10.00 2.23 36.21
N ASP A 140 9.46 1.13 36.75
CA ASP A 140 10.02 0.38 37.86
C ASP A 140 9.52 -1.07 37.82
N LEU A 141 9.97 -1.90 38.78
CA LEU A 141 9.59 -3.32 38.88
C LEU A 141 8.14 -3.55 39.37
N THR A 142 7.35 -2.50 39.60
CA THR A 142 5.94 -2.67 39.92
C THR A 142 5.14 -3.06 38.67
N VAL A 143 3.96 -3.66 38.87
CA VAL A 143 3.06 -3.99 37.76
C VAL A 143 2.71 -2.75 36.91
N GLN A 144 2.57 -1.58 37.55
CA GLN A 144 2.28 -0.34 36.84
C GLN A 144 3.52 0.21 36.12
N GLY A 145 4.71 0.11 36.70
CA GLY A 145 5.97 0.46 36.05
C GLY A 145 6.22 -0.35 34.77
N ILE A 146 5.95 -1.67 34.81
CA ILE A 146 6.01 -2.54 33.64
C ILE A 146 4.99 -2.12 32.57
N LYS A 147 3.73 -1.84 32.97
CA LYS A 147 2.69 -1.33 32.04
C LYS A 147 3.09 -0.01 31.39
N ASN A 148 3.68 0.91 32.16
CA ASN A 148 4.18 2.18 31.66
C ASN A 148 5.30 1.97 30.64
N TRP A 149 6.27 1.09 30.94
CA TRP A 149 7.32 0.72 30.00
C TRP A 149 6.77 0.14 28.69
N ILE A 150 5.85 -0.84 28.76
CA ILE A 150 5.21 -1.41 27.56
C ILE A 150 4.56 -0.30 26.72
N SER A 151 3.73 0.54 27.35
CA SER A 151 2.99 1.58 26.64
C SER A 151 3.90 2.60 25.95
N LEU A 152 5.00 3.00 26.60
CA LEU A 152 5.97 3.96 26.09
C LEU A 152 6.83 3.35 24.98
N SER A 153 7.34 2.12 25.18
CA SER A 153 8.13 1.41 24.17
C SER A 153 7.34 1.19 22.89
N VAL A 154 6.07 0.80 23.00
CA VAL A 154 5.20 0.65 21.82
C VAL A 154 4.95 2.02 21.17
N ALA A 155 4.63 3.06 21.95
CA ALA A 155 4.38 4.39 21.40
C ALA A 155 5.60 4.97 20.65
N ASP A 156 6.81 4.85 21.19
CA ASP A 156 8.04 5.28 20.51
C ASP A 156 8.23 4.58 19.18
N TYR A 157 8.08 3.26 19.20
CA TYR A 157 8.30 2.42 18.04
C TYR A 157 7.32 2.80 16.91
N TYR A 158 6.03 2.91 17.22
CA TYR A 158 5.01 3.32 16.25
C TYR A 158 5.18 4.77 15.78
N SER A 159 5.52 5.68 16.70
CA SER A 159 5.73 7.10 16.40
C SER A 159 6.86 7.29 15.37
N ASN A 160 7.97 6.58 15.56
CA ASN A 160 9.10 6.62 14.63
C ASN A 160 8.75 5.98 13.27
N GLY A 161 8.10 4.82 13.26
CA GLY A 161 7.68 4.17 12.00
C GLY A 161 6.75 5.06 11.17
N ARG A 162 5.73 5.65 11.82
CA ARG A 162 4.77 6.56 11.19
C ARG A 162 5.41 7.87 10.71
N TYR A 163 6.42 8.38 11.42
CA TYR A 163 7.23 9.51 10.95
C TYR A 163 7.88 9.22 9.60
N TYR A 164 8.51 8.05 9.44
CA TYR A 164 9.14 7.68 8.16
C TYR A 164 8.11 7.46 7.04
N ILE A 165 6.97 6.81 7.34
CA ILE A 165 5.88 6.65 6.37
C ILE A 165 5.41 8.01 5.87
N LYS A 166 5.15 8.97 6.76
CA LYS A 166 4.77 10.34 6.38
C LYS A 166 5.84 11.02 5.53
N LYS A 167 7.12 10.86 5.88
CA LYS A 167 8.22 11.42 5.09
C LYS A 167 8.22 10.88 3.66
N ILE A 168 7.96 9.57 3.48
CA ILE A 168 7.79 8.95 2.17
C ILE A 168 6.58 9.55 1.45
N LEU A 169 5.40 9.58 2.09
CA LEU A 169 4.18 10.11 1.46
C LEU A 169 4.34 11.57 1.00
N ARG A 170 4.96 12.41 1.84
CA ARG A 170 5.26 13.82 1.50
C ARG A 170 6.20 13.96 0.32
N TYR A 171 7.19 13.08 0.20
CA TYR A 171 8.10 13.09 -0.95
C TYR A 171 7.33 12.96 -2.29
N PHE A 172 6.24 12.18 -2.31
CA PHE A 172 5.37 12.04 -3.49
C PHE A 172 4.26 13.10 -3.60
N ASN A 173 4.06 13.94 -2.59
CA ASN A 173 3.08 15.03 -2.62
C ASN A 173 3.63 16.32 -3.26
N ASN A 174 4.96 16.51 -3.28
CA ASN A 174 5.56 17.76 -3.75
C ASN A 174 5.24 18.06 -5.22
N GLU A 175 4.45 19.11 -5.45
CA GLU A 175 3.97 19.56 -6.77
C GLU A 175 5.08 20.16 -7.66
N GLU A 176 6.27 20.39 -7.12
CA GLU A 176 7.42 20.93 -7.85
C GLU A 176 8.04 19.87 -8.78
N ARG A 177 7.50 19.73 -10.00
CA ARG A 177 8.12 19.16 -11.22
C ARG A 177 9.01 17.90 -11.06
N HIS A 178 8.77 17.05 -10.06
CA HIS A 178 9.50 15.79 -9.94
C HIS A 178 8.89 14.75 -10.87
N LEU A 179 9.74 13.88 -11.45
CA LEU A 179 9.32 12.74 -12.28
C LEU A 179 8.32 11.81 -11.56
N PHE A 180 8.27 11.87 -10.22
CA PHE A 180 7.41 11.08 -9.36
C PHE A 180 6.05 11.73 -9.01
N SER A 181 5.75 12.92 -9.54
CA SER A 181 4.50 13.63 -9.27
C SER A 181 3.28 13.07 -10.01
N THR A 182 3.49 12.28 -11.05
CA THR A 182 2.38 11.71 -11.84
C THR A 182 1.73 10.52 -11.13
N ASP A 183 0.42 10.33 -11.31
CA ASP A 183 -0.29 9.18 -10.75
C ASP A 183 0.30 7.84 -11.24
N PHE A 184 0.75 7.78 -12.50
CA PHE A 184 1.45 6.62 -13.04
C PHE A 184 2.73 6.29 -12.29
N SER A 185 3.60 7.28 -12.07
CA SER A 185 4.84 7.08 -11.29
C SER A 185 4.54 6.72 -9.84
N LYS A 186 3.50 7.30 -9.23
CA LYS A 186 3.09 6.97 -7.86
C LYS A 186 2.64 5.51 -7.76
N ILE A 187 1.81 5.04 -8.70
CA ILE A 187 1.36 3.64 -8.75
C ILE A 187 2.55 2.69 -8.93
N LEU A 188 3.45 2.97 -9.88
CA LEU A 188 4.61 2.13 -10.14
C LEU A 188 5.55 2.06 -8.93
N CYS A 189 5.83 3.21 -8.30
CA CYS A 189 6.63 3.27 -7.09
C CYS A 189 5.94 2.54 -5.93
N ALA A 190 4.62 2.63 -5.78
CA ALA A 190 3.89 1.95 -4.72
C ALA A 190 4.04 0.42 -4.80
N ILE A 191 4.05 -0.16 -6.00
CA ILE A 191 4.28 -1.60 -6.22
C ILE A 191 5.64 -2.06 -5.68
N ILE A 192 6.64 -1.17 -5.63
CA ILE A 192 7.99 -1.48 -5.12
C ILE A 192 8.11 -1.10 -3.64
N ILE A 193 7.66 0.10 -3.28
CA ILE A 193 7.82 0.68 -1.94
C ILE A 193 7.00 -0.09 -0.90
N ILE A 194 5.77 -0.48 -1.21
CA ILE A 194 4.90 -1.15 -0.23
C ILE A 194 5.46 -2.52 0.17
N PRO A 195 5.84 -3.41 -0.76
CA PRO A 195 6.55 -4.65 -0.41
C PRO A 195 7.87 -4.40 0.31
N PHE A 196 8.62 -3.37 -0.07
CA PHE A 196 9.86 -3.02 0.63
C PHE A 196 9.59 -2.58 2.08
N ILE A 197 8.57 -1.75 2.33
CA ILE A 197 8.16 -1.37 3.68
C ILE A 197 7.74 -2.63 4.45
N LEU A 198 6.96 -3.53 3.85
CA LEU A 198 6.57 -4.79 4.50
C LEU A 198 7.79 -5.63 4.88
N PHE A 199 8.74 -5.77 3.96
CA PHE A 199 9.99 -6.47 4.19
C PHE A 199 10.80 -5.84 5.33
N VAL A 200 10.99 -4.51 5.32
CA VAL A 200 11.66 -3.78 6.41
C VAL A 200 10.89 -3.93 7.72
N THR A 201 9.54 -3.94 7.67
CA THR A 201 8.72 -4.16 8.85
C THR A 201 8.86 -5.58 9.42
N SER A 202 9.30 -6.56 8.63
CA SER A 202 9.63 -7.89 9.16
C SER A 202 10.91 -7.90 9.99
N PHE A 203 11.83 -6.94 9.80
CA PHE A 203 13.04 -6.77 10.63
C PHE A 203 12.81 -5.92 11.88
N THR A 204 11.56 -5.65 12.21
CA THR A 204 11.19 -4.74 13.31
C THR A 204 11.41 -5.33 14.68
N PHE A 205 11.60 -6.64 14.76
CA PHE A 205 12.04 -7.29 15.99
C PHE A 205 13.27 -6.59 16.58
N VAL A 206 14.31 -6.37 15.78
CA VAL A 206 15.58 -5.79 16.25
C VAL A 206 15.37 -4.33 16.69
N THR A 207 14.68 -3.53 15.87
CA THR A 207 14.48 -2.11 16.15
C THR A 207 13.54 -1.89 17.34
N SER A 208 12.50 -2.71 17.48
CA SER A 208 11.62 -2.75 18.66
C SER A 208 12.39 -3.16 19.91
N PHE A 209 13.22 -4.19 19.82
CA PHE A 209 13.99 -4.69 20.95
C PHE A 209 14.95 -3.64 21.48
N ILE A 210 15.74 -3.03 20.60
CA ILE A 210 16.65 -1.94 20.95
C ILE A 210 15.88 -0.75 21.53
N SER A 211 14.76 -0.34 20.91
CA SER A 211 13.95 0.78 21.41
C SER A 211 13.41 0.50 22.82
N SER A 212 12.99 -0.74 23.08
CA SER A 212 12.47 -1.17 24.38
C SER A 212 13.55 -1.16 25.47
N LEU A 213 14.78 -1.55 25.12
CA LEU A 213 15.94 -1.47 26.03
C LEU A 213 16.37 -0.03 26.29
N ILE A 214 16.42 0.83 25.26
CA ILE A 214 16.74 2.25 25.43
C ILE A 214 15.71 2.91 26.35
N ARG A 215 14.43 2.56 26.22
CA ARG A 215 13.37 3.07 27.09
C ARG A 215 13.55 2.63 28.54
N ALA A 216 13.89 1.36 28.77
CA ALA A 216 14.25 0.88 30.10
C ALA A 216 15.48 1.63 30.65
N TRP A 217 16.52 1.84 29.85
CA TRP A 217 17.74 2.54 30.30
C TRP A 217 17.51 4.00 30.72
N LYS A 218 16.67 4.74 29.97
CA LYS A 218 16.52 6.19 30.16
C LYS A 218 15.72 6.57 31.41
N ASP A 219 14.72 5.77 31.75
CA ASP A 219 13.65 6.18 32.67
C ASP A 219 13.55 5.27 33.92
N SER A 220 14.52 4.35 34.13
CA SER A 220 14.48 3.40 35.24
C SER A 220 15.86 3.01 35.80
N ASP A 221 15.85 2.28 36.93
CA ASP A 221 17.04 1.72 37.56
C ASP A 221 17.66 0.58 36.74
N ILE A 222 18.96 0.35 36.91
CA ILE A 222 19.71 -0.73 36.23
C ILE A 222 19.11 -2.13 36.46
N LEU A 223 18.43 -2.32 37.60
CA LEU A 223 17.72 -3.54 37.93
C LEU A 223 16.54 -3.80 36.99
N PHE A 224 15.80 -2.75 36.60
CA PHE A 224 14.69 -2.87 35.67
C PHE A 224 15.20 -3.18 34.26
N LEU A 225 16.30 -2.56 33.82
CA LEU A 225 16.96 -2.93 32.57
C LEU A 225 17.36 -4.41 32.56
N ALA A 226 17.98 -4.89 33.64
CA ALA A 226 18.38 -6.29 33.76
C ALA A 226 17.16 -7.22 33.69
N PHE A 227 16.06 -6.87 34.35
CA PHE A 227 14.79 -7.58 34.25
C PHE A 227 14.29 -7.63 32.79
N VAL A 228 14.19 -6.47 32.13
CA VAL A 228 13.68 -6.36 30.76
C VAL A 228 14.53 -7.15 29.74
N PHE A 229 15.85 -7.14 29.91
CA PHE A 229 16.80 -7.82 29.02
C PHE A 229 16.92 -9.33 29.31
N PHE A 230 17.25 -9.71 30.54
CA PHE A 230 17.60 -11.10 30.87
C PHE A 230 16.38 -11.98 31.13
N LEU A 231 15.27 -11.43 31.64
CA LEU A 231 14.06 -12.22 31.91
C LEU A 231 13.12 -12.29 30.71
N GLY A 232 13.46 -11.63 29.59
CA GLY A 232 12.75 -11.76 28.32
C GLY A 232 11.53 -10.85 28.04
N PRO A 233 11.06 -9.91 28.89
CA PRO A 233 9.94 -9.03 28.51
C PRO A 233 10.18 -8.24 27.21
N ALA A 234 11.39 -7.72 26.98
CA ALA A 234 11.70 -7.00 25.74
C ALA A 234 11.64 -7.92 24.52
N PHE A 235 12.07 -9.17 24.66
CA PHE A 235 12.01 -10.17 23.60
C PHE A 235 10.54 -10.44 23.22
N ILE A 236 9.71 -10.77 24.21
CA ILE A 236 8.27 -11.07 24.01
C ILE A 236 7.56 -9.88 23.36
N LEU A 237 7.76 -8.67 23.90
CA LEU A 237 7.15 -7.45 23.35
C LEU A 237 7.56 -7.25 21.89
N SER A 238 8.84 -7.43 21.58
CA SER A 238 9.37 -7.20 20.23
C SER A 238 8.94 -8.28 19.24
N SER A 239 8.83 -9.53 19.67
CA SER A 239 8.25 -10.60 18.85
C SER A 239 6.78 -10.30 18.54
N GLY A 240 5.99 -9.89 19.54
CA GLY A 240 4.59 -9.49 19.32
C GLY A 240 4.47 -8.33 18.33
N LEU A 241 5.28 -7.29 18.49
CA LEU A 241 5.29 -6.14 17.59
C LEU A 241 5.71 -6.51 16.17
N SER A 242 6.69 -7.40 15.99
CA SER A 242 7.11 -7.84 14.65
C SER A 242 6.01 -8.56 13.86
N LEU A 243 5.04 -9.15 14.55
CA LEU A 243 3.88 -9.79 13.90
C LEU A 243 2.74 -8.79 13.66
N ILE A 244 2.45 -7.95 14.65
CA ILE A 244 1.29 -7.03 14.60
C ILE A 244 1.53 -5.84 13.67
N VAL A 245 2.74 -5.30 13.62
CA VAL A 245 3.05 -4.07 12.88
C VAL A 245 2.85 -4.24 11.36
N PRO A 246 3.36 -5.30 10.70
CA PRO A 246 3.09 -5.52 9.28
C PRO A 246 1.59 -5.67 8.97
N LEU A 247 0.85 -6.39 9.84
CA LEU A 247 -0.60 -6.57 9.69
C LEU A 247 -1.35 -5.24 9.81
N GLN A 248 -1.01 -4.44 10.82
CA GLN A 248 -1.62 -3.12 11.00
C GLN A 248 -1.26 -2.18 9.85
N PHE A 249 -0.03 -2.24 9.33
CA PHE A 249 0.38 -1.47 8.16
C PHE A 249 -0.43 -1.88 6.92
N LEU A 250 -0.55 -3.17 6.61
CA LEU A 250 -1.39 -3.66 5.52
C LEU A 250 -2.82 -3.18 5.67
N PHE A 251 -3.39 -3.30 6.87
CA PHE A 251 -4.76 -2.91 7.11
C PHE A 251 -4.97 -1.40 6.94
N THR A 252 -4.09 -0.61 7.55
CA THR A 252 -4.11 0.86 7.47
C THR A 252 -3.93 1.34 6.03
N PHE A 253 -3.04 0.69 5.29
CA PHE A 253 -2.70 1.14 3.96
C PHE A 253 -3.73 0.68 2.91
N LEU A 254 -4.22 -0.55 2.99
CA LEU A 254 -5.08 -1.13 1.94
C LEU A 254 -6.57 -0.94 2.18
N PHE A 255 -7.02 -1.01 3.43
CA PHE A 255 -8.45 -1.09 3.74
C PHE A 255 -9.01 0.16 4.37
N ILE A 256 -8.22 0.88 5.17
CA ILE A 256 -8.74 2.08 5.85
C ILE A 256 -9.28 3.10 4.84
N PRO A 257 -8.61 3.48 3.75
CA PRO A 257 -9.17 4.44 2.80
C PRO A 257 -10.50 4.00 2.17
N LEU A 258 -10.68 2.69 1.97
CA LEU A 258 -11.94 2.13 1.48
C LEU A 258 -13.08 2.31 2.48
N PHE A 259 -12.80 2.31 3.79
CA PHE A 259 -13.81 2.56 4.81
C PHE A 259 -14.01 4.06 5.09
N THR A 260 -12.97 4.87 4.91
CA THR A 260 -12.98 6.29 5.25
C THR A 260 -13.64 7.14 4.18
N ASP A 261 -13.32 6.84 2.92
CA ASP A 261 -13.63 7.69 1.77
C ASP A 261 -13.62 6.84 0.50
N HIS A 262 -14.48 5.82 0.48
CA HIS A 262 -14.64 4.95 -0.70
C HIS A 262 -14.94 5.75 -1.96
N ASN A 263 -15.70 6.85 -1.85
CA ASN A 263 -16.02 7.71 -2.98
C ASN A 263 -14.76 8.31 -3.62
N MET A 264 -13.82 8.82 -2.81
CA MET A 264 -12.56 9.31 -3.34
C MET A 264 -11.69 8.17 -3.89
N VAL A 265 -11.62 7.03 -3.21
CA VAL A 265 -10.87 5.85 -3.70
C VAL A 265 -11.40 5.42 -5.08
N PHE A 266 -12.71 5.26 -5.24
CA PHE A 266 -13.33 4.93 -6.53
C PHE A 266 -13.20 6.04 -7.57
N LYS A 267 -13.14 7.31 -7.14
CA LYS A 267 -12.87 8.45 -8.03
C LYS A 267 -11.43 8.41 -8.55
N ILE A 268 -10.44 8.22 -7.68
CA ILE A 268 -9.03 8.05 -8.07
C ILE A 268 -8.88 6.84 -9.00
N LEU A 269 -9.52 5.71 -8.67
CA LEU A 269 -9.58 4.52 -9.52
C LEU A 269 -10.13 4.88 -10.92
N SER A 270 -11.22 5.65 -10.97
CA SER A 270 -11.84 6.07 -12.23
C SER A 270 -10.98 7.06 -13.04
N CYS A 271 -10.29 8.01 -12.39
CA CYS A 271 -9.37 8.93 -13.07
C CYS A 271 -8.15 8.13 -13.64
N ASN A 272 -7.75 7.02 -13.01
CA ASN A 272 -6.55 6.23 -13.34
C ASN A 272 -6.82 4.86 -13.99
N ILE A 273 -8.06 4.58 -14.40
CA ILE A 273 -8.47 3.24 -14.88
C ILE A 273 -7.68 2.74 -16.09
N GLU A 274 -7.18 3.67 -16.92
CA GLU A 274 -6.34 3.36 -18.09
C GLU A 274 -5.04 2.66 -17.70
N ILE A 275 -4.46 3.04 -16.54
CA ILE A 275 -3.22 2.45 -16.04
C ILE A 275 -3.47 1.00 -15.61
N PHE A 276 -4.58 0.73 -14.93
CA PHE A 276 -4.92 -0.63 -14.49
C PHE A 276 -5.28 -1.54 -15.65
N ILE A 277 -5.91 -1.00 -16.69
CA ILE A 277 -6.14 -1.74 -17.93
C ILE A 277 -4.82 -2.09 -18.59
N LEU A 278 -3.87 -1.16 -18.67
CA LEU A 278 -2.54 -1.46 -19.18
C LEU A 278 -1.88 -2.61 -18.41
N PHE A 279 -1.93 -2.60 -17.08
CA PHE A 279 -1.43 -3.71 -16.27
C PHE A 279 -2.14 -5.05 -16.57
N PHE A 280 -3.47 -5.04 -16.67
CA PHE A 280 -4.23 -6.25 -17.00
C PHE A 280 -3.87 -6.80 -18.38
N LEU A 281 -3.75 -5.93 -19.38
CA LEU A 281 -3.38 -6.32 -20.74
C LEU A 281 -1.96 -6.89 -20.77
N SER A 282 -1.00 -6.23 -20.12
CA SER A 282 0.37 -6.74 -20.00
C SER A 282 0.43 -8.11 -19.32
N ALA A 283 -0.32 -8.30 -18.22
CA ALA A 283 -0.38 -9.57 -17.52
C ALA A 283 -1.03 -10.68 -18.39
N SER A 284 -2.12 -10.35 -19.09
CA SER A 284 -2.82 -11.29 -19.98
C SER A 284 -1.94 -11.75 -21.15
N ILE A 285 -1.11 -10.86 -21.71
CA ILE A 285 -0.15 -11.21 -22.77
C ILE A 285 0.90 -12.19 -22.23
N ILE A 286 1.44 -11.94 -21.03
CA ILE A 286 2.38 -12.86 -20.38
C ILE A 286 1.74 -14.25 -20.20
N CYS A 287 0.45 -14.33 -19.86
CA CYS A 287 -0.27 -15.59 -19.76
C CYS A 287 -0.39 -16.32 -21.09
N VAL A 288 -0.65 -15.61 -22.20
CA VAL A 288 -0.69 -16.26 -23.53
C VAL A 288 0.69 -16.82 -23.87
N LEU A 289 1.74 -16.04 -23.67
CA LEU A 289 3.12 -16.45 -23.94
C LEU A 289 3.53 -17.67 -23.11
N LYS A 290 3.08 -17.75 -21.85
CA LYS A 290 3.44 -18.84 -20.94
C LYS A 290 2.71 -20.15 -21.22
N ASN A 291 1.46 -20.11 -21.68
CA ASN A 291 0.66 -21.32 -21.93
C ASN A 291 0.78 -21.83 -23.37
N GLU A 292 1.72 -21.30 -24.16
CA GLU A 292 1.98 -21.70 -25.55
C GLU A 292 0.72 -21.75 -26.44
N LEU A 293 -0.28 -20.95 -26.06
CA LEU A 293 -1.47 -20.73 -26.88
C LEU A 293 -1.04 -20.12 -28.20
N ASP A 294 -1.82 -20.40 -29.24
CA ASP A 294 -1.64 -19.78 -30.54
C ASP A 294 -1.43 -18.25 -30.37
N PRO A 295 -0.29 -17.70 -30.80
CA PRO A 295 0.06 -16.29 -30.60
C PRO A 295 -0.99 -15.34 -31.18
N THR A 296 -1.74 -15.78 -32.19
CA THR A 296 -2.87 -15.05 -32.77
C THR A 296 -3.95 -14.74 -31.72
N ILE A 297 -4.15 -15.61 -30.73
CA ILE A 297 -5.12 -15.44 -29.64
C ILE A 297 -4.65 -14.36 -28.66
N GLY A 298 -3.34 -14.27 -28.39
CA GLY A 298 -2.75 -13.20 -27.56
C GLY A 298 -2.61 -11.86 -28.26
N ILE A 299 -2.53 -11.87 -29.58
CA ILE A 299 -2.56 -10.66 -30.40
C ILE A 299 -3.98 -10.09 -30.49
N ILE A 300 -5.03 -10.92 -30.53
CA ILE A 300 -6.41 -10.43 -30.75
C ILE A 300 -7.14 -10.11 -29.44
N ILE A 301 -7.12 -11.01 -28.45
CA ILE A 301 -8.06 -10.92 -27.32
C ILE A 301 -7.77 -9.72 -26.38
N PRO A 302 -6.55 -9.49 -25.89
CA PRO A 302 -6.27 -8.36 -25.01
C PRO A 302 -6.53 -7.00 -25.70
N PRO A 303 -6.05 -6.73 -26.92
CA PRO A 303 -6.34 -5.47 -27.62
C PRO A 303 -7.81 -5.27 -27.94
N CYS A 304 -8.55 -6.32 -28.34
CA CYS A 304 -9.99 -6.22 -28.54
C CYS A 304 -10.72 -5.83 -27.25
N MET A 305 -10.35 -6.40 -26.09
CA MET A 305 -10.92 -5.99 -24.81
C MET A 305 -10.55 -4.55 -24.43
N GLY A 306 -9.30 -4.14 -24.67
CA GLY A 306 -8.84 -2.77 -24.46
C GLY A 306 -9.56 -1.75 -25.36
N ILE A 307 -9.77 -2.08 -26.63
CA ILE A 307 -10.49 -1.26 -27.62
C ILE A 307 -11.98 -1.18 -27.28
N VAL A 308 -12.64 -2.29 -26.95
CA VAL A 308 -14.05 -2.31 -26.51
C VAL A 308 -14.24 -1.43 -25.27
N TYR A 309 -13.30 -1.48 -24.33
CA TYR A 309 -13.34 -0.61 -23.15
C TYR A 309 -13.11 0.88 -23.50
N LEU A 310 -12.14 1.19 -24.37
CA LEU A 310 -11.89 2.55 -24.85
C LEU A 310 -13.11 3.13 -25.58
N ILE A 311 -13.76 2.33 -26.44
CA ILE A 311 -15.00 2.67 -27.12
C ILE A 311 -16.12 2.90 -26.08
N TYR A 312 -16.28 2.00 -25.11
CA TYR A 312 -17.26 2.19 -24.04
C TYR A 312 -17.04 3.50 -23.28
N LYS A 313 -15.79 3.83 -22.94
CA LYS A 313 -15.45 5.06 -22.22
C LYS A 313 -15.68 6.32 -23.05
N ILE A 314 -15.32 6.32 -24.34
CA ILE A 314 -15.50 7.46 -25.25
C ILE A 314 -16.98 7.73 -25.52
N PHE A 315 -17.78 6.68 -25.75
CA PHE A 315 -19.16 6.82 -26.19
C PHE A 315 -20.19 6.83 -25.05
N PHE A 316 -19.91 6.21 -23.91
CA PHE A 316 -20.91 6.02 -22.85
C PHE A 316 -20.58 6.69 -21.51
N LYS A 317 -19.33 7.13 -21.28
CA LYS A 317 -18.90 7.73 -20.00
C LYS A 317 -18.55 9.23 -20.08
N SER A 318 -18.86 9.88 -21.22
CA SER A 318 -18.71 11.34 -21.42
C SER A 318 -19.99 12.12 -21.02
N LYS A 319 -20.62 11.74 -19.91
CA LYS A 319 -21.62 12.55 -19.21
C LYS A 319 -21.25 12.61 -17.74
#